data_AF-A0A0C2SJL5-F1
#
_entry.id   AF-A0A0C2SJL5-F1
#
_cell.length_a   1.000
_cell.length_b   1.000
_cell.length_c   1.000
_cell.angle_alpha   90.00
_cell.angle_beta   90.00
_cell.angle_gamma   90.00
#
_symmetry.space_group_name_H-M   'P 1'
#
loop_
_entity.id
_entity.type
_entity.pdbx_description
1 polymer ?
#
loop_
_entity_poly.entity_id
_entity_poly.type
_entity_poly.pdbx_seq_one_letter_code
_entity_poly.pdbx_strand_id
1 'polypeptide(L)'
;MQELFKNPSFDSRDICDVNFDKIDRLLAQDVQSPWDGPGWSCNTVTIEVPTGIRKTNDVRRERAAAAGFQRRHNEVDLDARSTAVHEFRLSHAYTCSLVHIMKSMITEEPIATDFHWHGFDEFWQPPDSSKPKERVYGELYSSEAFRHAERRLLNQPPEPDCDLPRVIYALMFSSDATHVAQFGQASLWPAYVFSGNCSKYTRCMPSTRSARHFAYFPKLPDSFEDFLRKHGLSNTAPLKAHCRRELFHAVWKLILDLEFQEAYRHGIVLKCIDGIKRRFYPRIFTYSADYPEKVLIALIRDMGNCPCPRCTVNKQSIRGMGTADDRAVRQSSRRANYKDYFKRVSAARKLIYEDGYVVNSDKVDELLKEGSWVPVENAFTKQLGSEFSVFHILVVDQLHEFELGVWKALL
;
A
#
# COMPACT_ATOMS: atom_id res chain seq x y z
N MET A 1 -27.87 18.98 12.07
CA MET A 1 -28.12 20.43 11.92
C MET A 1 -29.55 20.81 12.27
N GLN A 2 -30.59 20.27 11.62
CA GLN A 2 -31.99 20.60 12.01
C GLN A 2 -32.30 20.29 13.47
N GLU A 3 -31.77 19.21 14.05
CA GLU A 3 -31.97 18.90 15.47
C GLU A 3 -31.22 19.85 16.43
N LEU A 4 -30.10 20.43 15.99
CA LEU A 4 -29.34 21.40 16.79
C LEU A 4 -30.11 22.72 16.90
N PHE A 5 -30.62 23.23 15.78
CA PHE A 5 -31.40 24.48 15.74
C PHE A 5 -32.80 24.35 16.34
N LYS A 6 -33.30 23.11 16.50
CA LYS A 6 -34.57 22.81 17.16
C LYS A 6 -34.40 22.48 18.64
N ASN A 7 -33.16 22.45 19.15
CA ASN A 7 -32.90 22.18 20.55
C ASN A 7 -33.39 23.38 21.39
N PRO A 8 -34.22 23.18 22.43
CA PRO A 8 -34.71 24.28 23.28
C PRO A 8 -33.60 25.08 23.97
N SER A 9 -32.41 24.50 24.10
CA SER A 9 -31.23 25.14 24.68
C SER A 9 -30.37 25.88 23.66
N PHE A 10 -30.72 25.85 22.37
CA PHE A 10 -30.01 26.61 21.34
C PHE A 10 -30.54 28.05 21.27
N ASP A 11 -29.70 29.02 21.59
CA ASP A 11 -29.99 30.44 21.41
C ASP A 11 -29.16 31.00 20.24
N SER A 12 -29.83 31.52 19.22
CA SER A 12 -29.15 32.10 18.06
C SER A 12 -28.27 33.31 18.42
N ARG A 13 -28.53 33.97 19.55
CA ARG A 13 -27.72 35.10 20.04
C ARG A 13 -26.31 34.66 20.47
N ASP A 14 -26.15 33.40 20.87
CA ASP A 14 -24.86 32.85 21.30
C ASP A 14 -23.84 32.74 20.15
N ILE A 15 -24.31 32.81 18.89
CA ILE A 15 -23.45 32.72 17.70
C ILE A 15 -23.34 34.02 16.89
N CYS A 16 -24.13 35.06 17.22
CA CYS A 16 -24.18 36.31 16.45
C CYS A 16 -22.84 37.06 16.43
N ASP A 17 -22.10 37.05 17.53
CA ASP A 17 -20.82 37.75 17.67
C ASP A 17 -19.61 36.80 17.69
N VAL A 18 -19.84 35.52 17.36
CA VAL A 18 -18.78 34.52 17.31
C VAL A 18 -17.94 34.73 16.05
N ASN A 19 -16.67 35.09 16.25
CA ASN A 19 -15.71 35.22 15.17
C ASN A 19 -15.21 33.82 14.76
N PHE A 20 -15.98 33.14 13.92
CA PHE A 20 -15.65 31.80 13.42
C PHE A 20 -14.29 31.75 12.72
N ASP A 21 -13.89 32.79 11.96
CA ASP A 21 -12.57 32.86 11.34
C ASP A 21 -11.41 32.88 12.35
N LYS A 22 -11.64 33.48 13.53
CA LYS A 22 -10.66 33.45 14.63
C LYS A 22 -10.63 32.07 15.28
N ILE A 23 -11.79 31.44 15.49
CA ILE A 23 -11.87 30.08 16.03
C ILE A 23 -11.19 29.09 15.07
N ASP A 24 -11.46 29.16 13.77
CA ASP A 24 -10.82 28.33 12.76
C ASP A 24 -9.30 28.55 12.73
N ARG A 25 -8.83 29.81 12.82
CA ARG A 25 -7.40 30.11 12.94
C ARG A 25 -6.78 29.55 14.23
N LEU A 26 -7.49 29.58 15.36
CA LEU A 26 -7.03 29.02 16.63
C LEU A 26 -7.03 27.49 16.61
N LEU A 27 -8.03 26.85 16.00
CA LEU A 27 -8.08 25.40 15.78
C LEU A 27 -6.98 24.96 14.79
N ALA A 28 -6.69 25.78 13.78
CA ALA A 28 -5.61 25.54 12.82
C ALA A 28 -4.20 25.81 13.38
N GLN A 29 -4.07 26.47 14.55
CA GLN A 29 -2.79 26.71 15.22
C GLN A 29 -2.27 25.48 16.01
N ASP A 30 -2.97 24.35 15.92
CA ASP A 30 -2.60 22.99 16.34
C ASP A 30 -1.53 22.91 17.45
N VAL A 31 -1.96 23.06 18.71
CA VAL A 31 -1.10 22.92 19.90
C VAL A 31 -0.74 21.44 20.17
N GLN A 32 -1.35 20.49 19.45
CA GLN A 32 -1.13 19.05 19.59
C GLN A 32 -1.07 18.36 18.23
N SER A 33 -0.18 18.85 17.36
CA SER A 33 0.06 18.21 16.07
C SER A 33 0.42 16.73 16.30
N PRO A 34 -0.37 15.78 15.78
CA PRO A 34 -0.10 14.36 15.95
C PRO A 34 1.19 13.93 15.24
N TRP A 35 1.72 14.80 14.37
CA TRP A 35 2.90 14.60 13.55
C TRP A 35 4.21 14.79 14.32
N ASP A 36 4.17 15.49 15.47
CA ASP A 36 5.32 15.71 16.34
C ASP A 36 5.48 14.59 17.39
N GLY A 37 4.61 13.58 17.33
CA GLY A 37 4.67 12.41 18.21
C GLY A 37 5.79 11.42 17.84
N PRO A 38 6.17 10.53 18.77
CA PRO A 38 7.19 9.51 18.53
C PRO A 38 6.92 8.67 17.27
N GLY A 39 7.97 8.44 16.49
CA GLY A 39 7.92 7.62 15.27
C GLY A 39 7.36 8.32 14.03
N TRP A 40 6.67 9.45 14.16
CA TRP A 40 6.18 10.24 13.03
C TRP A 40 7.29 11.07 12.38
N SER A 41 7.15 11.25 11.08
CA SER A 41 8.04 12.08 10.27
C SER A 41 7.25 12.73 9.14
N CYS A 42 7.65 13.94 8.78
CA CYS A 42 7.16 14.66 7.61
C CYS A 42 8.29 14.70 6.57
N ASN A 43 8.10 13.99 5.47
CA ASN A 43 9.11 13.80 4.44
C ASN A 43 8.72 14.49 3.13
N THR A 44 9.74 14.86 2.36
CA THR A 44 9.53 15.26 0.96
C THR A 44 9.54 14.03 0.07
N VAL A 45 8.46 13.82 -0.68
CA VAL A 45 8.38 12.78 -1.71
C VAL A 45 8.65 13.39 -3.07
N THR A 46 9.53 12.76 -3.84
CA THR A 46 9.82 13.16 -5.23
C THR A 46 9.33 12.08 -6.18
N ILE A 47 8.61 12.49 -7.23
CA ILE A 47 8.22 11.61 -8.34
C ILE A 47 8.76 12.15 -9.66
N GLU A 48 9.12 11.24 -10.55
CA GLU A 48 9.50 11.57 -11.93
C GLU A 48 8.25 11.69 -12.81
N VAL A 49 8.09 12.85 -13.45
CA VAL A 49 7.01 13.14 -14.38
C VAL A 49 7.56 13.02 -15.81
N PRO A 50 7.06 12.05 -16.61
CA PRO A 50 7.53 11.88 -17.98
C PRO A 50 7.01 13.01 -18.89
N THR A 51 7.85 13.43 -19.84
CA THR A 51 7.54 14.58 -20.70
C THR A 51 6.57 14.23 -21.83
N GLY A 52 6.56 12.98 -22.30
CA GLY A 52 5.83 12.56 -23.50
C GLY A 52 6.39 13.13 -24.80
N ILE A 53 7.57 13.76 -24.76
CA ILE A 53 8.26 14.31 -25.92
C ILE A 53 9.19 13.24 -26.47
N ARG A 54 8.82 12.69 -27.63
CA ARG A 54 9.63 11.66 -28.29
C ARG A 54 10.99 12.21 -28.68
N LYS A 55 12.04 11.46 -28.35
CA LYS A 55 13.39 11.75 -28.86
C LYS A 55 13.46 11.41 -30.35
N THR A 56 14.08 12.30 -31.12
CA THR A 56 14.36 12.07 -32.55
C THR A 56 15.39 10.94 -32.72
N ASN A 57 15.43 10.33 -33.91
CA ASN A 57 16.38 9.25 -34.18
C ASN A 57 17.84 9.70 -34.10
N ASP A 58 18.12 10.97 -34.39
CA ASP A 58 19.47 11.54 -34.32
C ASP A 58 19.92 11.69 -32.87
N VAL A 59 19.06 12.20 -31.98
CA VAL A 59 19.33 12.26 -30.52
C VAL A 59 19.55 10.86 -29.94
N ARG A 60 18.83 9.84 -30.44
CA ARG A 60 19.07 8.44 -30.04
C ARG A 60 20.43 7.92 -30.50
N ARG A 61 20.85 8.23 -31.73
CA ARG A 61 22.15 7.81 -32.28
C ARG A 61 23.31 8.46 -31.54
N GLU A 62 23.22 9.76 -31.27
CA GLU A 62 24.22 10.50 -30.49
C GLU A 62 24.37 9.94 -29.08
N ARG A 63 23.26 9.65 -28.38
CA ARG A 63 23.31 9.06 -27.04
C ARG A 63 23.86 7.63 -27.04
N ALA A 64 23.56 6.82 -28.06
CA ALA A 64 24.12 5.48 -28.21
C ALA A 64 25.65 5.54 -28.47
N ALA A 65 26.09 6.51 -29.28
CA ALA A 65 27.51 6.78 -29.52
C ALA A 65 28.21 7.27 -28.24
N ALA A 66 27.60 8.19 -27.49
CA ALA A 66 28.10 8.71 -26.22
C ALA A 66 28.16 7.61 -25.14
N ALA A 67 27.14 6.77 -25.00
CA ALA A 67 27.16 5.64 -24.07
C ALA A 67 28.23 4.59 -24.45
N GLY A 68 28.46 4.38 -25.75
CA GLY A 68 29.56 3.54 -26.25
C GLY A 68 30.94 4.15 -26.00
N PHE A 69 31.07 5.48 -26.01
CA PHE A 69 32.29 6.20 -25.65
C PHE A 69 32.54 6.16 -24.13
N GLN A 70 31.51 6.41 -23.31
CA GLN A 70 31.58 6.36 -21.84
C GLN A 70 31.97 4.98 -21.31
N ARG A 71 31.43 3.90 -21.88
CA ARG A 71 31.86 2.52 -21.52
C ARG A 71 33.33 2.26 -21.81
N ARG A 72 33.93 2.97 -22.78
CA ARG A 72 35.34 2.86 -23.13
C ARG A 72 36.25 3.73 -22.26
N HIS A 73 35.73 4.83 -21.72
CA HIS A 73 36.53 5.84 -21.01
C HIS A 73 36.19 6.02 -19.51
N ASN A 74 35.20 5.28 -18.98
CA ASN A 74 34.80 5.30 -17.57
C ASN A 74 34.40 6.70 -17.03
N GLU A 75 33.97 7.59 -17.92
CA GLU A 75 33.48 8.94 -17.58
C GLU A 75 31.95 8.94 -17.43
N VAL A 76 31.44 9.62 -16.40
CA VAL A 76 30.01 9.78 -16.12
C VAL A 76 29.56 11.16 -16.61
N ASP A 77 28.76 11.21 -17.66
CA ASP A 77 28.11 12.43 -18.13
C ASP A 77 26.82 12.67 -17.32
N LEU A 78 26.79 13.78 -16.58
CA LEU A 78 25.69 14.20 -15.72
C LEU A 78 24.54 14.85 -16.51
N ASP A 79 24.79 15.36 -17.73
CA ASP A 79 23.81 16.13 -18.52
C ASP A 79 22.91 15.25 -19.40
N ALA A 80 23.30 14.01 -19.69
CA ALA A 80 22.50 13.05 -20.46
C ALA A 80 21.17 12.62 -19.79
N ARG A 81 20.91 13.05 -18.54
CA ARG A 81 19.63 12.89 -17.83
C ARG A 81 18.64 14.05 -18.06
N SER A 82 19.10 15.24 -18.48
CA SER A 82 18.36 16.49 -18.21
C SER A 82 17.14 16.78 -19.09
N THR A 83 16.85 15.98 -20.13
CA THR A 83 15.81 16.35 -21.14
C THR A 83 14.57 15.46 -21.20
N ALA A 84 14.47 14.37 -20.43
CA ALA A 84 13.36 13.41 -20.59
C ALA A 84 12.35 13.34 -19.43
N VAL A 85 12.67 13.94 -18.29
CA VAL A 85 11.87 13.85 -17.05
C VAL A 85 11.93 15.16 -16.27
N HIS A 86 10.83 15.47 -15.57
CA HIS A 86 10.82 16.54 -14.57
C HIS A 86 10.52 15.95 -13.20
N GLU A 87 11.19 16.45 -12.17
CA GLU A 87 10.94 16.04 -10.78
C GLU A 87 9.84 16.91 -10.17
N PHE A 88 8.75 16.26 -9.75
CA PHE A 88 7.74 16.91 -8.91
C PHE A 88 7.98 16.55 -7.44
N ARG A 89 8.08 17.55 -6.58
CA ARG A 89 8.35 17.41 -5.14
C ARG A 89 7.11 17.78 -4.33
N LEU A 90 6.75 16.91 -3.38
CA LEU A 90 5.67 17.11 -2.43
C LEU A 90 6.23 17.08 -1.01
N SER A 91 6.19 18.22 -0.33
CA SER A 91 6.93 18.45 0.93
C SER A 91 6.24 17.96 2.21
N HIS A 92 5.06 17.36 2.11
CA HIS A 92 4.21 17.04 3.28
C HIS A 92 3.68 15.59 3.24
N ALA A 93 4.57 14.61 3.12
CA ALA A 93 4.21 13.21 3.29
C ALA A 93 4.41 12.79 4.75
N TYR A 94 3.31 12.56 5.46
CA TYR A 94 3.32 12.16 6.87
C TYR A 94 3.31 10.64 7.01
N THR A 95 4.36 10.09 7.62
CA THR A 95 4.55 8.65 7.82
C THR A 95 5.10 8.36 9.20
N CYS A 96 4.65 7.28 9.82
CA CYS A 96 5.16 6.75 11.08
C CYS A 96 5.95 5.46 10.82
N SER A 97 7.10 5.31 11.47
CA SER A 97 7.93 4.09 11.33
C SER A 97 7.16 2.85 11.77
N LEU A 98 7.05 1.87 10.87
CA LEU A 98 6.43 0.58 11.18
C LEU A 98 7.20 -0.18 12.27
N VAL A 99 8.52 -0.01 12.32
CA VAL A 99 9.37 -0.61 13.35
C VAL A 99 9.13 0.07 14.69
N HIS A 100 8.95 1.39 14.72
CA HIS A 100 8.54 2.10 15.94
C HIS A 100 7.20 1.60 16.46
N ILE A 101 6.18 1.52 15.60
CA ILE A 101 4.85 1.00 15.96
C ILE A 101 4.98 -0.43 16.53
N MET A 102 5.72 -1.29 15.84
CA MET A 102 5.95 -2.67 16.28
C MET A 102 6.64 -2.74 17.65
N LYS A 103 7.69 -1.94 17.88
CA LYS A 103 8.40 -1.85 19.16
C LYS A 103 7.43 -1.47 20.27
N SER A 104 6.74 -0.33 20.13
CA SER A 104 5.78 0.17 21.13
C SER A 104 4.68 -0.85 21.43
N MET A 105 4.08 -1.44 20.38
CA MET A 105 3.05 -2.48 20.56
C MET A 105 3.55 -3.70 21.34
N ILE A 106 4.80 -4.13 21.18
CA ILE A 106 5.35 -5.33 21.83
C ILE A 106 5.83 -5.05 23.26
N THR A 107 6.43 -3.88 23.49
CA THR A 107 7.18 -3.59 24.72
C THR A 107 6.42 -2.71 25.72
N GLU A 108 5.43 -1.94 25.26
CA GLU A 108 4.77 -0.92 26.08
C GLU A 108 3.26 -1.19 26.26
N GLU A 109 2.61 -1.75 25.23
CA GLU A 109 1.15 -1.90 25.25
C GLU A 109 0.70 -3.16 26.01
N PRO A 110 -0.19 -3.04 27.02
CA PRO A 110 -0.71 -4.18 27.79
C PRO A 110 -1.33 -5.28 26.92
N ILE A 111 -1.92 -4.92 25.79
CA ILE A 111 -2.55 -5.85 24.86
C ILE A 111 -1.59 -6.94 24.33
N ALA A 112 -0.28 -6.69 24.36
CA ALA A 112 0.72 -7.68 23.94
C ALA A 112 0.78 -8.93 24.84
N THR A 113 0.24 -8.89 26.06
CA THR A 113 0.11 -10.09 26.90
C THR A 113 -0.80 -11.14 26.25
N ASP A 114 -1.76 -10.69 25.45
CA ASP A 114 -2.78 -11.53 24.82
C ASP A 114 -2.41 -11.92 23.38
N PHE A 115 -1.18 -11.63 22.95
CA PHE A 115 -0.74 -11.93 21.60
C PHE A 115 -0.39 -13.41 21.44
N HIS A 116 -0.87 -13.98 20.34
CA HIS A 116 -0.49 -15.31 19.91
C HIS A 116 0.75 -15.23 19.02
N TRP A 117 1.88 -15.70 19.55
CA TRP A 117 3.16 -15.69 18.83
C TRP A 117 3.36 -16.89 17.91
N HIS A 118 2.65 -17.99 18.17
CA HIS A 118 2.78 -19.26 17.47
C HIS A 118 1.48 -19.66 16.80
N GLY A 119 1.58 -20.21 15.60
CA GLY A 119 0.44 -20.67 14.84
C GLY A 119 -0.06 -22.03 15.33
N PHE A 120 -1.37 -22.23 15.30
CA PHE A 120 -1.98 -23.49 15.69
C PHE A 120 -3.19 -23.84 14.82
N ASP A 121 -3.57 -25.12 14.89
CA ASP A 121 -4.78 -25.61 14.27
C ASP A 121 -5.89 -25.65 15.31
N GLU A 122 -7.02 -25.03 14.99
CA GLU A 122 -8.20 -25.03 15.84
C GLU A 122 -9.26 -25.93 15.24
N PHE A 123 -9.79 -26.85 16.03
CA PHE A 123 -10.80 -27.79 15.58
C PHE A 123 -12.00 -27.77 16.52
N TRP A 124 -13.19 -27.75 15.95
CA TRP A 124 -14.44 -27.91 16.68
C TRP A 124 -14.88 -29.38 16.60
N GLN A 125 -15.22 -29.96 17.75
CA GLN A 125 -15.85 -31.27 17.83
C GLN A 125 -17.36 -31.06 17.99
N PRO A 126 -18.18 -31.53 17.03
CA PRO A 126 -19.63 -31.53 17.20
C PRO A 126 -20.05 -32.29 18.48
N PRO A 127 -21.18 -31.93 19.12
CA PRO A 127 -21.68 -32.64 20.31
C PRO A 127 -21.87 -34.14 20.11
N ASP A 128 -22.20 -34.54 18.87
CA ASP A 128 -22.15 -35.93 18.43
C ASP A 128 -20.68 -36.32 18.17
N SER A 129 -20.08 -37.05 19.11
CA SER A 129 -18.69 -37.49 19.06
C SER A 129 -18.38 -38.48 17.94
N SER A 130 -19.41 -39.04 17.28
CA SER A 130 -19.23 -39.87 16.09
C SER A 130 -18.91 -39.05 14.83
N LYS A 131 -19.21 -37.75 14.83
CA LYS A 131 -18.90 -36.85 13.72
C LYS A 131 -17.44 -36.42 13.73
N PRO A 132 -16.81 -36.28 12.55
CA PRO A 132 -15.44 -35.82 12.46
C PRO A 132 -15.30 -34.39 13.01
N LYS A 133 -14.12 -34.10 13.56
CA LYS A 133 -13.74 -32.73 13.93
C LYS A 133 -13.73 -31.84 12.70
N GLU A 134 -14.24 -30.63 12.84
CA GLU A 134 -14.27 -29.63 11.78
C GLU A 134 -13.20 -28.56 12.04
N ARG A 135 -12.55 -28.09 10.97
CA ARG A 135 -11.54 -27.04 11.06
C ARG A 135 -12.21 -25.69 11.30
N VAL A 136 -11.80 -24.98 12.35
CA VAL A 136 -12.24 -23.61 12.62
C VAL A 136 -11.35 -22.62 11.85
N TYR A 137 -12.00 -21.67 11.19
CA TYR A 137 -11.35 -20.53 10.52
C TYR A 137 -11.81 -19.25 11.21
N GLY A 138 -10.90 -18.59 11.92
CA GLY A 138 -11.29 -17.49 12.79
C GLY A 138 -10.25 -16.39 12.96
N GLU A 139 -8.99 -16.75 13.14
CA GLU A 139 -7.92 -15.82 13.49
C GLU A 139 -6.77 -15.91 12.48
N LEU A 140 -5.97 -14.85 12.38
CA LEU A 140 -4.83 -14.86 11.46
C LEU A 140 -3.77 -15.88 11.91
N TYR A 141 -3.46 -15.93 13.21
CA TYR A 141 -2.49 -16.88 13.76
C TYR A 141 -2.93 -18.34 13.67
N SER A 142 -4.24 -18.63 13.55
CA SER A 142 -4.72 -20.00 13.28
C SER A 142 -4.86 -20.33 11.78
N SER A 143 -4.54 -19.37 10.91
CA SER A 143 -4.61 -19.55 9.45
C SER A 143 -3.47 -20.44 8.92
N GLU A 144 -3.72 -21.10 7.79
CA GLU A 144 -2.68 -21.81 7.05
C GLU A 144 -1.54 -20.89 6.59
N ALA A 145 -1.87 -19.66 6.19
CA ALA A 145 -0.87 -18.69 5.75
C ALA A 145 0.13 -18.35 6.86
N PHE A 146 -0.34 -18.15 8.10
CA PHE A 146 0.53 -17.85 9.23
C PHE A 146 1.44 -19.02 9.57
N ARG A 147 0.88 -20.23 9.69
CA ARG A 147 1.65 -21.46 9.96
C ARG A 147 2.69 -21.74 8.88
N HIS A 148 2.38 -21.50 7.61
CA HIS A 148 3.35 -21.62 6.52
C HIS A 148 4.45 -20.58 6.61
N ALA A 149 4.13 -19.33 6.93
CA ALA A 149 5.14 -18.29 7.13
C ALA A 149 6.04 -18.64 8.33
N GLU A 150 5.47 -19.11 9.43
CA GLU A 150 6.20 -19.52 10.63
C GLU A 150 7.12 -20.70 10.35
N ARG A 151 6.61 -21.75 9.68
CA ARG A 151 7.43 -22.90 9.28
C ARG A 151 8.59 -22.49 8.37
N ARG A 152 8.35 -21.59 7.40
CA ARG A 152 9.43 -21.07 6.54
C ARG A 152 10.50 -20.35 7.36
N LEU A 153 10.09 -19.51 8.31
CA LEU A 153 11.02 -18.81 9.20
C LEU A 153 11.83 -19.81 10.04
N LEU A 154 11.17 -20.78 10.67
CA LEU A 154 11.84 -21.74 11.54
C LEU A 154 12.78 -22.69 10.79
N ASN A 155 12.50 -22.96 9.51
CA ASN A 155 13.37 -23.76 8.64
C ASN A 155 14.58 -22.98 8.09
N GLN A 156 14.60 -21.65 8.17
CA GLN A 156 15.77 -20.86 7.82
C GLN A 156 16.85 -21.01 8.90
N PRO A 157 18.15 -20.86 8.55
CA PRO A 157 19.20 -20.74 9.55
C PRO A 157 18.89 -19.61 10.54
N PRO A 158 19.18 -19.78 11.85
CA PRO A 158 19.11 -18.68 12.79
C PRO A 158 20.17 -17.62 12.45
N GLU A 159 19.94 -16.39 12.92
CA GLU A 159 20.96 -15.33 12.85
C GLU A 159 22.21 -15.74 13.64
N PRO A 160 23.42 -15.35 13.18
CA PRO A 160 24.65 -15.62 13.91
C PRO A 160 24.56 -15.18 15.37
N ASP A 161 25.08 -16.00 16.28
CA ASP A 161 25.13 -15.71 17.71
C ASP A 161 23.77 -15.40 18.38
N CYS A 162 22.67 -15.89 17.80
CA CYS A 162 21.33 -15.67 18.32
C CYS A 162 20.56 -16.99 18.49
N ASP A 163 20.35 -17.40 19.74
CA ASP A 163 19.59 -18.59 20.16
C ASP A 163 18.15 -18.28 20.60
N LEU A 164 17.74 -17.02 20.51
CA LEU A 164 16.42 -16.57 20.95
C LEU A 164 15.27 -17.21 20.15
N PRO A 165 14.10 -17.41 20.79
CA PRO A 165 12.88 -17.81 20.08
C PRO A 165 12.58 -16.86 18.92
N ARG A 166 12.37 -17.43 17.73
CA ARG A 166 12.02 -16.68 16.51
C ARG A 166 10.51 -16.70 16.34
N VAL A 167 9.90 -15.53 16.22
CA VAL A 167 8.44 -15.39 16.13
C VAL A 167 8.05 -14.42 15.03
N ILE A 168 6.85 -14.60 14.49
CA ILE A 168 6.28 -13.69 13.50
C ILE A 168 5.51 -12.58 14.18
N TYR A 169 5.80 -11.34 13.79
CA TYR A 169 4.92 -10.21 14.03
C TYR A 169 4.06 -9.97 12.79
N ALA A 170 2.79 -10.30 12.87
CA ALA A 170 1.88 -10.23 11.72
C ALA A 170 1.34 -8.81 11.54
N LEU A 171 1.58 -8.22 10.37
CA LEU A 171 1.08 -6.91 9.97
C LEU A 171 -0.15 -7.08 9.08
N MET A 172 -1.23 -6.40 9.46
CA MET A 172 -2.47 -6.32 8.71
C MET A 172 -2.73 -4.84 8.39
N PHE A 173 -2.58 -4.46 7.13
CA PHE A 173 -2.80 -3.10 6.68
C PHE A 173 -4.25 -2.86 6.26
N SER A 174 -4.70 -1.62 6.42
CA SER A 174 -5.84 -1.09 5.72
C SER A 174 -5.64 0.38 5.41
N SER A 175 -6.26 0.87 4.35
CA SER A 175 -6.38 2.29 4.08
C SER A 175 -7.70 2.56 3.38
N ASP A 176 -8.20 3.76 3.58
CA ASP A 176 -9.49 4.20 3.08
C ASP A 176 -9.43 5.71 2.85
N ALA A 177 -9.77 6.16 1.63
CA ALA A 177 -9.77 7.57 1.30
C ALA A 177 -11.12 8.18 1.69
N THR A 178 -11.12 9.02 2.72
CA THR A 178 -12.34 9.53 3.35
C THR A 178 -12.56 11.01 3.08
N HIS A 179 -13.83 11.42 2.98
CA HIS A 179 -14.21 12.82 3.05
C HIS A 179 -14.32 13.22 4.53
N VAL A 180 -13.53 14.20 4.94
CA VAL A 180 -13.48 14.64 6.36
C VAL A 180 -14.46 15.75 6.68
N ALA A 181 -15.01 16.41 5.67
CA ALA A 181 -15.99 17.46 5.84
C ALA A 181 -17.36 16.99 5.32
N GLN A 182 -18.40 17.17 6.13
CA GLN A 182 -19.79 16.97 5.70
C GLN A 182 -20.19 17.99 4.61
N PHE A 183 -19.53 19.16 4.60
CA PHE A 183 -19.63 20.19 3.58
C PHE A 183 -18.22 20.68 3.22
N GLY A 184 -17.86 20.60 1.94
CA GLY A 184 -16.53 21.00 1.44
C GLY A 184 -15.84 19.89 0.65
N GLN A 185 -14.65 20.18 0.12
CA GLN A 185 -13.85 19.24 -0.68
C GLN A 185 -12.66 18.65 0.11
N ALA A 186 -12.59 18.93 1.41
CA ALA A 186 -11.54 18.40 2.27
C ALA A 186 -11.66 16.87 2.36
N SER A 187 -10.54 16.20 2.11
CA SER A 187 -10.44 14.74 2.17
C SER A 187 -9.12 14.34 2.80
N LEU A 188 -9.13 13.17 3.43
CA LEU A 188 -7.99 12.57 4.10
C LEU A 188 -7.84 11.13 3.62
N TRP A 189 -6.63 10.61 3.66
CA TRP A 189 -6.39 9.22 3.28
C TRP A 189 -5.53 8.52 4.33
N PRO A 190 -6.12 8.20 5.49
CA PRO A 190 -5.41 7.51 6.55
C PRO A 190 -5.05 6.08 6.16
N ALA A 191 -3.92 5.63 6.69
CA ALA A 191 -3.48 4.24 6.63
C ALA A 191 -3.33 3.68 8.05
N TYR A 192 -3.84 2.47 8.26
CA TYR A 192 -3.93 1.77 9.53
C TYR A 192 -3.19 0.45 9.49
N VAL A 193 -2.56 0.09 10.60
CA VAL A 193 -1.96 -1.23 10.80
C VAL A 193 -2.50 -1.86 12.08
N PHE A 194 -2.81 -3.15 11.99
CA PHE A 194 -3.18 -3.99 13.12
C PHE A 194 -2.15 -5.11 13.30
N SER A 195 -1.94 -5.49 14.56
CA SER A 195 -1.17 -6.68 14.92
C SER A 195 -2.04 -7.92 14.74
N GLY A 196 -1.77 -8.72 13.71
CA GLY A 196 -2.51 -9.96 13.44
C GLY A 196 -2.27 -11.08 14.46
N ASN A 197 -1.34 -10.88 15.40
CA ASN A 197 -1.13 -11.73 16.58
C ASN A 197 -2.22 -11.53 17.64
N CYS A 198 -2.98 -10.42 17.56
CA CYS A 198 -4.06 -10.11 18.50
C CYS A 198 -5.39 -10.68 17.99
N SER A 199 -6.20 -11.24 18.90
CA SER A 199 -7.54 -11.74 18.55
C SER A 199 -8.36 -10.67 17.86
N LYS A 200 -9.14 -11.07 16.86
CA LYS A 200 -10.11 -10.19 16.22
C LYS A 200 -11.11 -9.59 17.21
N TYR A 201 -11.48 -10.31 18.28
CA TYR A 201 -12.39 -9.78 19.28
C TYR A 201 -11.82 -8.51 19.92
N THR A 202 -10.57 -8.58 20.38
CA THR A 202 -9.85 -7.43 20.95
C THR A 202 -9.62 -6.33 19.93
N ARG A 203 -9.21 -6.68 18.70
CA ARG A 203 -9.02 -5.69 17.62
C ARG A 203 -10.31 -4.93 17.27
N CYS A 204 -11.47 -5.58 17.39
CA CYS A 204 -12.77 -4.97 17.13
C CYS A 204 -13.32 -4.15 18.30
N MET A 205 -12.67 -4.12 19.46
CA MET A 205 -13.06 -3.28 20.59
C MET A 205 -12.41 -1.88 20.48
N PRO A 206 -13.16 -0.80 20.22
CA PRO A 206 -12.57 0.53 20.03
C PRO A 206 -11.79 1.05 21.25
N SER A 207 -12.18 0.63 22.46
CA SER A 207 -11.50 0.97 23.72
C SER A 207 -10.05 0.49 23.79
N THR A 208 -9.70 -0.55 23.03
CA THR A 208 -8.35 -1.13 23.03
C THR A 208 -7.36 -0.35 22.19
N ARG A 209 -7.86 0.55 21.30
CA ARG A 209 -7.02 1.33 20.37
C ARG A 209 -6.02 0.47 19.58
N SER A 210 -6.42 -0.76 19.25
CA SER A 210 -5.59 -1.76 18.56
C SER A 210 -5.18 -1.35 17.13
N ALA A 211 -5.92 -0.41 16.52
CA ALA A 211 -5.60 0.15 15.21
C ALA A 211 -4.59 1.29 15.37
N ARG A 212 -3.45 1.22 14.68
CA ARG A 212 -2.45 2.29 14.70
C ARG A 212 -2.41 2.97 13.34
N HIS A 213 -2.52 4.30 13.31
CA HIS A 213 -2.21 5.06 12.10
C HIS A 213 -0.72 4.96 11.79
N PHE A 214 -0.36 4.78 10.53
CA PHE A 214 1.06 4.77 10.11
C PHE A 214 1.36 5.68 8.93
N ALA A 215 0.36 6.20 8.23
CA ALA A 215 0.57 7.17 7.16
C ALA A 215 -0.70 7.93 6.84
N TYR A 216 -0.52 9.05 6.14
CA TYR A 216 -1.58 9.77 5.45
C TYR A 216 -1.16 9.99 4.01
N PHE A 217 -1.83 9.29 3.08
CA PHE A 217 -1.45 9.33 1.67
C PHE A 217 -1.84 10.68 1.05
N PRO A 218 -0.87 11.42 0.48
CA PRO A 218 -1.16 12.67 -0.20
C PRO A 218 -1.84 12.39 -1.54
N LYS A 219 -2.81 13.23 -1.90
CA LYS A 219 -3.30 13.34 -3.28
C LYS A 219 -2.36 14.23 -4.08
N LEU A 220 -2.39 14.13 -5.41
CA LEU A 220 -1.74 15.14 -6.24
C LEU A 220 -2.40 16.50 -5.95
N PRO A 221 -1.64 17.50 -5.48
CA PRO A 221 -2.18 18.81 -5.14
C PRO A 221 -2.46 19.63 -6.40
N ASP A 222 -3.22 20.72 -6.26
CA ASP A 222 -3.50 21.65 -7.37
C ASP A 222 -2.22 22.26 -7.97
N SER A 223 -1.18 22.43 -7.14
CA SER A 223 0.15 22.87 -7.59
C SER A 223 0.81 21.91 -8.59
N PHE A 224 0.33 20.67 -8.72
CA PHE A 224 0.75 19.76 -9.76
C PHE A 224 0.33 20.24 -11.16
N GLU A 225 -0.85 20.83 -11.30
CA GLU A 225 -1.30 21.37 -12.59
C GLU A 225 -0.48 22.59 -13.00
N ASP A 226 -0.14 23.44 -12.03
CA ASP A 226 0.76 24.56 -12.23
C ASP A 226 2.16 24.09 -12.63
N PHE A 227 2.65 23.01 -12.01
CA PHE A 227 3.89 22.36 -12.39
C PHE A 227 3.86 21.87 -13.84
N LEU A 228 2.79 21.16 -14.25
CA LEU A 228 2.66 20.70 -15.65
C LEU A 228 2.68 21.89 -16.62
N ARG A 229 1.93 22.95 -16.33
CA ARG A 229 1.88 24.16 -17.16
C ARG A 229 3.24 24.85 -17.26
N LYS A 230 3.94 25.01 -16.13
CA LYS A 230 5.29 25.60 -16.07
C LYS A 230 6.30 24.86 -16.95
N HIS A 231 6.18 23.54 -17.03
CA HIS A 231 7.06 22.68 -17.82
C HIS A 231 6.53 22.36 -19.23
N GLY A 232 5.43 23.00 -19.67
CA GLY A 232 4.85 22.76 -21.00
C GLY A 232 4.31 21.35 -21.20
N LEU A 233 3.98 20.64 -20.12
CA LEU A 233 3.50 19.26 -20.15
C LEU A 233 1.98 19.20 -20.34
N SER A 234 1.52 18.19 -21.08
CA SER A 234 0.10 18.00 -21.33
C SER A 234 -0.64 17.53 -20.08
N ASN A 235 -1.66 18.29 -19.67
CA ASN A 235 -2.53 17.96 -18.54
C ASN A 235 -3.57 16.89 -18.92
N THR A 236 -3.10 15.65 -19.09
CA THR A 236 -3.95 14.52 -19.51
C THR A 236 -4.32 13.59 -18.36
N ALA A 237 -5.51 12.97 -18.43
CA ALA A 237 -5.95 11.99 -17.44
C ALA A 237 -4.99 10.79 -17.31
N PRO A 238 -4.43 10.20 -18.39
CA PRO A 238 -3.46 9.11 -18.28
C PRO A 238 -2.17 9.51 -17.55
N LEU A 239 -1.63 10.71 -17.82
CA LEU A 239 -0.44 11.22 -17.12
C LEU A 239 -0.73 11.43 -15.63
N LYS A 240 -1.83 12.10 -15.29
CA LYS A 240 -2.26 12.28 -13.90
C LYS A 240 -2.45 10.95 -13.18
N ALA A 241 -3.09 9.98 -13.81
CA ALA A 241 -3.28 8.65 -13.24
C ALA A 241 -1.95 7.92 -13.01
N HIS A 242 -0.99 8.07 -13.92
CA HIS A 242 0.38 7.55 -13.74
C HIS A 242 1.09 8.20 -12.55
N CYS A 243 1.09 9.53 -12.47
CA CYS A 243 1.73 10.27 -11.38
C CYS A 243 1.08 10.00 -10.01
N ARG A 244 -0.24 9.75 -9.94
CA ARG A 244 -0.90 9.31 -8.69
C ARG A 244 -0.37 7.96 -8.20
N ARG A 245 -0.14 7.01 -9.13
CA ARG A 245 0.44 5.70 -8.80
C ARG A 245 1.89 5.83 -8.36
N GLU A 246 2.70 6.62 -9.07
CA GLU A 246 4.07 6.91 -8.68
C GLU A 246 4.13 7.53 -7.28
N LEU A 247 3.26 8.51 -6.97
CA LEU A 247 3.19 9.16 -5.66
C LEU A 247 2.83 8.18 -4.55
N PHE A 248 1.78 7.38 -4.74
CA PHE A 248 1.35 6.37 -3.77
C PHE A 248 2.47 5.37 -3.45
N HIS A 249 3.14 4.85 -4.48
CA HIS A 249 4.26 3.93 -4.28
C HIS A 249 5.52 4.60 -3.75
N ALA A 250 5.75 5.88 -4.05
CA ALA A 250 6.86 6.62 -3.47
C ALA A 250 6.67 6.81 -1.95
N VAL A 251 5.43 7.05 -1.48
CA VAL A 251 5.12 7.06 -0.05
C VAL A 251 5.31 5.68 0.57
N TRP A 252 4.85 4.60 -0.08
CA TRP A 252 5.14 3.24 0.41
C TRP A 252 6.63 2.91 0.48
N LYS A 253 7.47 3.47 -0.39
CA LYS A 253 8.92 3.31 -0.31
C LYS A 253 9.52 3.99 0.93
N LEU A 254 8.93 5.10 1.40
CA LEU A 254 9.29 5.74 2.66
C LEU A 254 8.85 4.91 3.87
N ILE A 255 7.67 4.29 3.80
CA ILE A 255 7.12 3.47 4.89
C ILE A 255 7.91 2.16 5.03
N LEU A 256 8.29 1.55 3.91
CA LEU A 256 9.14 0.36 3.85
C LEU A 256 10.63 0.76 3.79
N ASP A 257 11.03 1.58 4.76
CA ASP A 257 12.39 2.10 4.89
C ASP A 257 13.44 1.01 5.16
N LEU A 258 14.70 1.42 5.27
CA LEU A 258 15.81 0.50 5.51
C LEU A 258 15.69 -0.21 6.86
N GLU A 259 15.18 0.46 7.90
CA GLU A 259 14.99 -0.17 9.22
C GLU A 259 13.96 -1.29 9.14
N PHE A 260 12.83 -1.05 8.46
CA PHE A 260 11.81 -2.07 8.23
C PHE A 260 12.33 -3.23 7.39
N GLN A 261 13.08 -2.94 6.32
CA GLN A 261 13.69 -3.97 5.49
C GLN A 261 14.66 -4.86 6.26
N GLU A 262 15.47 -4.25 7.13
CA GLU A 262 16.40 -4.97 8.00
C GLU A 262 15.65 -5.86 8.98
N ALA A 263 14.65 -5.31 9.70
CA ALA A 263 13.80 -6.08 10.58
C ALA A 263 13.06 -7.20 9.83
N TYR A 264 12.61 -6.95 8.59
CA TYR A 264 11.94 -7.95 7.77
C TYR A 264 12.85 -9.14 7.42
N ARG A 265 14.12 -8.88 7.09
CA ARG A 265 15.08 -9.94 6.72
C ARG A 265 15.66 -10.65 7.93
N HIS A 266 16.18 -9.88 8.89
CA HIS A 266 17.00 -10.38 10.00
C HIS A 266 16.26 -10.45 11.34
N GLY A 267 15.04 -9.95 11.39
CA GLY A 267 14.27 -9.82 12.62
C GLY A 267 14.85 -8.78 13.57
N ILE A 268 14.10 -8.47 14.61
CA ILE A 268 14.51 -7.55 15.67
C ILE A 268 14.37 -8.21 17.04
N VAL A 269 15.40 -8.07 17.88
CA VAL A 269 15.38 -8.61 19.24
C VAL A 269 14.67 -7.62 20.17
N LEU A 270 13.56 -8.06 20.76
CA LEU A 270 12.79 -7.27 21.71
C LEU A 270 12.46 -8.12 22.95
N LYS A 271 12.39 -7.46 24.11
CA LYS A 271 11.84 -8.06 25.33
C LYS A 271 10.36 -7.70 25.39
N CYS A 272 9.49 -8.69 25.22
CA CYS A 272 8.05 -8.50 25.29
C CYS A 272 7.63 -8.15 26.73
N ILE A 273 6.43 -7.60 26.89
CA ILE A 273 5.83 -7.27 28.20
C ILE A 273 5.73 -8.49 29.13
N ASP A 274 5.68 -9.71 28.57
CA ASP A 274 5.74 -10.98 29.31
C ASP A 274 7.14 -11.30 29.89
N GLY A 275 8.12 -10.44 29.66
CA GLY A 275 9.50 -10.57 30.14
C GLY A 275 10.40 -11.43 29.26
N ILE A 276 9.87 -12.09 28.23
CA ILE A 276 10.62 -13.02 27.38
C ILE A 276 11.23 -12.26 26.20
N LYS A 277 12.53 -12.45 25.98
CA LYS A 277 13.25 -11.96 24.80
C LYS A 277 12.99 -12.87 23.61
N ARG A 278 12.60 -12.29 22.48
CA ARG A 278 12.38 -13.01 21.22
C ARG A 278 12.96 -12.20 20.07
N ARG A 279 13.29 -12.88 18.98
CA ARG A 279 13.60 -12.25 17.70
C ARG A 279 12.34 -12.24 16.84
N PHE A 280 11.79 -11.05 16.63
CA PHE A 280 10.54 -10.85 15.92
C PHE A 280 10.78 -10.54 14.44
N TYR A 281 10.09 -11.25 13.56
CA TYR A 281 10.15 -11.05 12.13
C TYR A 281 8.81 -10.49 11.63
N PRO A 282 8.75 -9.20 11.24
CA PRO A 282 7.53 -8.62 10.69
C PRO A 282 7.16 -9.31 9.37
N ARG A 283 5.91 -9.70 9.22
CA ARG A 283 5.37 -10.29 7.98
C ARG A 283 4.04 -9.65 7.64
N ILE A 284 3.91 -9.21 6.39
CA ILE A 284 2.68 -8.59 5.89
C ILE A 284 1.74 -9.71 5.42
N PHE A 285 0.58 -9.81 6.04
CA PHE A 285 -0.41 -10.85 5.71
C PHE A 285 -1.58 -10.32 4.91
N THR A 286 -2.07 -9.13 5.26
CA THR A 286 -3.27 -8.56 4.64
C THR A 286 -3.08 -7.09 4.34
N TYR A 287 -3.73 -6.64 3.27
CA TYR A 287 -3.98 -5.26 2.97
C TYR A 287 -5.45 -5.16 2.51
N SER A 288 -6.31 -4.62 3.38
CA SER A 288 -7.71 -4.34 3.09
C SER A 288 -7.87 -2.93 2.53
N ALA A 289 -8.58 -2.81 1.42
CA ALA A 289 -8.94 -1.54 0.82
C ALA A 289 -10.11 -1.76 -0.14
N ASP A 290 -10.73 -0.69 -0.64
CA ASP A 290 -11.73 -0.78 -1.70
C ASP A 290 -11.11 -1.17 -3.05
N TYR A 291 -11.92 -1.35 -4.09
CA TYR A 291 -11.42 -1.79 -5.40
C TYR A 291 -10.48 -0.77 -6.08
N PRO A 292 -10.85 0.53 -6.22
CA PRO A 292 -9.93 1.53 -6.77
C PRO A 292 -8.57 1.59 -6.06
N GLU A 293 -8.56 1.45 -4.75
CA GLU A 293 -7.34 1.43 -3.97
C GLU A 293 -6.57 0.11 -4.11
N LYS A 294 -7.24 -1.04 -4.17
CA LYS A 294 -6.60 -2.33 -4.52
C LYS A 294 -5.94 -2.28 -5.88
N VAL A 295 -6.57 -1.64 -6.87
CA VAL A 295 -6.02 -1.43 -8.22
C VAL A 295 -4.73 -0.59 -8.16
N LEU A 296 -4.71 0.42 -7.29
CA LEU A 296 -3.54 1.25 -7.03
C LEU A 296 -2.41 0.43 -6.37
N ILE A 297 -2.71 -0.32 -5.31
CA ILE A 297 -1.73 -1.16 -4.59
C ILE A 297 -1.17 -2.27 -5.50
N ALA A 298 -2.04 -2.93 -6.28
CA ALA A 298 -1.70 -4.03 -7.18
C ALA A 298 -0.99 -3.57 -8.46
N LEU A 299 -1.02 -2.27 -8.77
CA LEU A 299 -0.54 -1.70 -10.03
C LEU A 299 -1.17 -2.38 -11.26
N ILE A 300 -2.50 -2.45 -11.24
CA ILE A 300 -3.29 -2.87 -12.40
C ILE A 300 -4.10 -1.70 -12.97
N ARG A 301 -4.62 -1.88 -14.19
CA ARG A 301 -5.52 -0.94 -14.84
C ARG A 301 -6.89 -1.06 -14.18
N ASP A 302 -7.42 0.10 -13.81
CA ASP A 302 -8.80 0.17 -13.35
C ASP A 302 -9.71 -0.32 -14.48
N MET A 303 -10.66 -1.19 -14.12
CA MET A 303 -11.60 -1.83 -15.06
C MET A 303 -10.96 -2.46 -16.31
N GLY A 304 -9.69 -2.88 -16.23
CA GLY A 304 -8.93 -3.43 -17.35
C GLY A 304 -9.47 -4.77 -17.87
N ASN A 305 -8.77 -5.33 -18.87
CA ASN A 305 -9.06 -6.66 -19.40
C ASN A 305 -9.06 -7.75 -18.32
N CYS A 306 -8.21 -7.60 -17.30
CA CYS A 306 -8.04 -8.51 -16.18
C CYS A 306 -8.20 -7.72 -14.87
N PRO A 307 -9.44 -7.37 -14.46
CA PRO A 307 -9.66 -6.41 -13.37
C PRO A 307 -9.36 -6.99 -11.99
N CYS A 308 -9.25 -8.31 -11.84
CA CYS A 308 -8.99 -8.91 -10.54
C CYS A 308 -7.55 -8.62 -10.06
N PRO A 309 -7.35 -8.12 -8.82
CA PRO A 309 -6.01 -7.93 -8.26
C PRO A 309 -5.30 -9.25 -7.92
N ARG A 310 -6.00 -10.40 -7.88
CA ARG A 310 -5.44 -11.70 -7.47
C ARG A 310 -5.19 -12.67 -8.62
N CYS A 311 -5.87 -12.50 -9.75
CA CYS A 311 -5.78 -13.39 -10.90
C CYS A 311 -5.93 -12.62 -12.22
N THR A 312 -5.59 -13.27 -13.34
CA THR A 312 -5.69 -12.70 -14.69
C THR A 312 -6.93 -13.19 -15.43
N VAL A 313 -8.03 -13.48 -14.71
CA VAL A 313 -9.33 -13.76 -15.33
C VAL A 313 -9.74 -12.56 -16.19
N ASN A 314 -10.17 -12.85 -17.42
CA ASN A 314 -10.65 -11.81 -18.32
C ASN A 314 -12.00 -11.27 -17.83
N LYS A 315 -12.22 -9.96 -18.00
CA LYS A 315 -13.45 -9.25 -17.65
C LYS A 315 -14.70 -9.91 -18.23
N GLN A 316 -14.62 -10.39 -19.47
CA GLN A 316 -15.75 -11.05 -20.15
C GLN A 316 -16.15 -12.38 -19.48
N SER A 317 -15.20 -13.06 -18.83
CA SER A 317 -15.42 -14.33 -18.15
C SER A 317 -15.94 -14.18 -16.73
N ILE A 318 -16.02 -12.96 -16.19
CA ILE A 318 -16.45 -12.70 -14.80
C ILE A 318 -17.89 -13.19 -14.54
N ARG A 319 -18.74 -13.23 -15.57
CA ARG A 319 -20.11 -13.75 -15.47
C ARG A 319 -20.18 -15.21 -15.01
N GLY A 320 -19.10 -15.97 -15.15
CA GLY A 320 -18.98 -17.34 -14.63
C GLY A 320 -18.65 -17.43 -13.14
N MET A 321 -18.54 -16.30 -12.43
CA MET A 321 -18.14 -16.27 -11.01
C MET A 321 -19.00 -17.21 -10.16
N GLY A 322 -18.33 -18.04 -9.37
CA GLY A 322 -18.98 -19.01 -8.47
C GLY A 322 -19.14 -20.41 -9.06
N THR A 323 -18.99 -20.59 -10.38
CA THR A 323 -18.94 -21.92 -11.00
C THR A 323 -17.63 -22.65 -10.68
N ALA A 324 -17.64 -23.98 -10.80
CA ALA A 324 -16.44 -24.81 -10.59
C ALA A 324 -15.34 -24.45 -11.62
N ASP A 325 -15.72 -24.22 -12.87
CA ASP A 325 -14.80 -23.85 -13.95
C ASP A 325 -14.14 -22.49 -13.70
N ASP A 326 -14.92 -21.45 -13.36
CA ASP A 326 -14.37 -20.14 -13.01
C ASP A 326 -13.42 -20.24 -11.80
N ARG A 327 -13.77 -21.05 -10.79
CA ARG A 327 -12.90 -21.28 -9.63
C ARG A 327 -11.57 -21.92 -10.05
N ALA A 328 -11.61 -22.92 -10.92
CA ALA A 328 -10.41 -23.57 -11.45
C ALA A 328 -9.55 -22.59 -12.26
N VAL A 329 -10.18 -21.77 -13.12
CA VAL A 329 -9.48 -20.73 -13.90
C VAL A 329 -8.85 -19.68 -12.97
N ARG A 330 -9.54 -19.19 -11.95
CA ARG A 330 -8.97 -18.22 -10.99
C ARG A 330 -7.81 -18.78 -10.20
N GLN A 331 -7.80 -20.08 -9.91
CA GLN A 331 -6.70 -20.75 -9.23
C GLN A 331 -5.48 -20.91 -10.14
N SER A 332 -5.66 -21.32 -11.40
CA SER A 332 -4.57 -21.51 -12.36
C SER A 332 -4.04 -20.18 -12.94
N SER A 333 -4.88 -19.15 -13.02
CA SER A 333 -4.53 -17.81 -13.50
C SER A 333 -4.13 -16.83 -12.39
N ARG A 334 -3.76 -17.33 -11.20
CA ARG A 334 -3.26 -16.46 -10.11
C ARG A 334 -2.10 -15.61 -10.61
N ARG A 335 -2.07 -14.35 -10.18
CA ARG A 335 -0.94 -13.45 -10.47
C ARG A 335 0.26 -13.91 -9.65
N ALA A 336 1.03 -14.86 -10.19
CA ALA A 336 2.15 -15.51 -9.49
C ALA A 336 3.48 -15.43 -10.27
N ASN A 337 3.45 -15.16 -11.58
CA ASN A 337 4.65 -15.04 -12.39
C ASN A 337 5.18 -13.60 -12.41
N TYR A 338 6.08 -13.30 -11.47
CA TYR A 338 6.70 -11.98 -11.33
C TYR A 338 7.75 -11.65 -12.39
N LYS A 339 8.42 -12.66 -12.98
CA LYS A 339 9.56 -12.40 -13.88
C LYS A 339 9.12 -11.71 -15.18
N ASP A 340 8.06 -12.21 -15.82
CA ASP A 340 7.53 -11.59 -17.05
C ASP A 340 6.93 -10.21 -16.76
N TYR A 341 6.19 -10.09 -15.66
CA TYR A 341 5.65 -8.81 -15.18
C TYR A 341 6.75 -7.74 -15.03
N PHE A 342 7.83 -8.03 -14.28
CA PHE A 342 8.92 -7.07 -14.07
C PHE A 342 9.61 -6.70 -15.38
N LYS A 343 9.85 -7.67 -16.26
CA LYS A 343 10.48 -7.43 -17.56
C LYS A 343 9.63 -6.47 -18.40
N ARG A 344 8.32 -6.71 -18.50
CA ARG A 344 7.40 -5.89 -19.30
C ARG A 344 7.22 -4.50 -18.70
N VAL A 345 7.07 -4.38 -17.38
CA VAL A 345 7.00 -3.09 -16.69
C VAL A 345 8.28 -2.29 -16.87
N SER A 346 9.46 -2.93 -16.73
CA SER A 346 10.75 -2.26 -16.96
C SER A 346 10.88 -1.76 -18.40
N ALA A 347 10.52 -2.59 -19.39
CA ALA A 347 10.53 -2.19 -20.80
C ALA A 347 9.57 -1.01 -21.08
N ALA A 348 8.35 -1.06 -20.52
CA ALA A 348 7.38 0.02 -20.66
C ALA A 348 7.87 1.33 -20.02
N ARG A 349 8.51 1.25 -18.85
CA ARG A 349 9.13 2.42 -18.21
C ARG A 349 10.23 3.02 -19.07
N LYS A 350 11.09 2.21 -19.70
CA LYS A 350 12.11 2.73 -20.64
C LYS A 350 11.48 3.48 -21.80
N LEU A 351 10.42 2.94 -22.40
CA LEU A 351 9.69 3.64 -23.46
C LEU A 351 9.18 5.01 -22.99
N ILE A 352 8.63 5.10 -21.78
CA ILE A 352 8.05 6.33 -21.25
C ILE A 352 9.14 7.34 -20.85
N TYR A 353 10.07 6.92 -19.99
CA TYR A 353 11.02 7.81 -19.33
C TYR A 353 12.31 8.04 -20.11
N GLU A 354 12.72 7.10 -20.97
CA GLU A 354 13.96 7.23 -21.75
C GLU A 354 13.68 7.65 -23.19
N ASP A 355 12.66 7.08 -23.82
CA ASP A 355 12.30 7.32 -25.22
C ASP A 355 11.23 8.39 -25.44
N GLY A 356 10.56 8.83 -24.37
CA GLY A 356 9.56 9.91 -24.39
C GLY A 356 8.21 9.50 -24.98
N TYR A 357 7.83 8.22 -24.90
CA TYR A 357 6.48 7.80 -25.25
C TYR A 357 5.49 8.27 -24.18
N VAL A 358 4.28 8.67 -24.60
CA VAL A 358 3.17 8.90 -23.68
C VAL A 358 2.75 7.58 -23.02
N VAL A 359 2.26 7.68 -21.77
CA VAL A 359 1.93 6.54 -20.90
C VAL A 359 0.96 5.54 -21.55
N ASN A 360 0.00 6.04 -22.33
CA ASN A 360 -1.03 5.24 -23.01
C ASN A 360 -0.73 5.02 -24.50
N SER A 361 0.54 5.10 -24.91
CA SER A 361 0.91 4.81 -26.31
C SER A 361 0.71 3.34 -26.65
N ASP A 362 0.44 3.04 -27.93
CA ASP A 362 0.23 1.66 -28.41
C ASP A 362 1.38 0.72 -28.03
N LYS A 363 2.63 1.18 -28.11
CA LYS A 363 3.81 0.38 -27.72
C LYS A 363 3.84 0.02 -26.23
N VAL A 364 3.34 0.90 -25.37
CA VAL A 364 3.21 0.60 -23.92
C VAL A 364 2.04 -0.35 -23.70
N ASP A 365 0.94 -0.17 -24.45
CA ASP A 365 -0.23 -1.04 -24.40
C ASP A 365 0.07 -2.47 -24.87
N GLU A 366 0.85 -2.65 -25.93
CA GLU A 366 1.34 -3.95 -26.41
C GLU A 366 2.05 -4.76 -25.31
N LEU A 367 2.77 -4.07 -24.42
CA LEU A 367 3.46 -4.73 -23.31
C LEU A 367 2.53 -5.07 -22.15
N LEU A 368 1.60 -4.15 -21.80
CA LEU A 368 0.96 -4.17 -20.48
C LEU A 368 -0.54 -4.46 -20.48
N LYS A 369 -1.25 -4.24 -21.60
CA LYS A 369 -2.72 -4.27 -21.67
C LYS A 369 -3.30 -5.66 -21.43
N GLU A 370 -2.63 -6.69 -21.94
CA GLU A 370 -3.02 -8.10 -21.80
C GLU A 370 -3.22 -8.49 -20.31
N GLY A 371 -2.21 -8.28 -19.47
CA GLY A 371 -2.27 -8.54 -18.03
C GLY A 371 -2.95 -7.45 -17.21
N SER A 372 -3.44 -6.39 -17.87
CA SER A 372 -3.93 -5.15 -17.26
C SER A 372 -2.92 -4.51 -16.31
N TRP A 373 -1.65 -4.54 -16.65
CA TRP A 373 -0.60 -3.90 -15.85
C TRP A 373 -0.48 -2.41 -16.18
N VAL A 374 0.21 -1.68 -15.30
CA VAL A 374 0.57 -0.27 -15.48
C VAL A 374 2.08 -0.09 -15.34
N PRO A 375 2.69 0.95 -15.95
CA PRO A 375 4.14 1.10 -16.05
C PRO A 375 4.79 1.69 -14.79
N VAL A 376 4.46 1.15 -13.61
CA VAL A 376 4.92 1.64 -12.30
C VAL A 376 5.65 0.51 -11.57
N GLU A 377 6.72 0.84 -10.84
CA GLU A 377 7.42 -0.13 -10.01
C GLU A 377 6.73 -0.30 -8.65
N ASN A 378 6.38 -1.54 -8.29
CA ASN A 378 5.67 -1.80 -7.04
C ASN A 378 6.63 -1.70 -5.84
N ALA A 379 6.34 -0.74 -4.94
CA ALA A 379 7.14 -0.48 -3.74
C ALA A 379 7.39 -1.73 -2.88
N PHE A 380 6.36 -2.57 -2.67
CA PHE A 380 6.49 -3.77 -1.84
C PHE A 380 7.49 -4.76 -2.44
N THR A 381 7.33 -5.07 -3.74
CA THR A 381 8.25 -6.01 -4.41
C THR A 381 9.67 -5.46 -4.52
N LYS A 382 9.81 -4.13 -4.63
CA LYS A 382 11.11 -3.47 -4.73
C LYS A 382 11.86 -3.51 -3.40
N GLN A 383 11.19 -3.18 -2.30
CA GLN A 383 11.82 -3.09 -0.97
C GLN A 383 11.94 -4.45 -0.29
N LEU A 384 10.95 -5.34 -0.45
CA LEU A 384 10.91 -6.65 0.23
C LEU A 384 11.47 -7.80 -0.62
N GLY A 385 11.78 -7.53 -1.88
CA GLY A 385 12.35 -8.51 -2.81
C GLY A 385 11.30 -9.31 -3.59
N SER A 386 11.79 -10.10 -4.55
CA SER A 386 10.95 -10.82 -5.51
C SER A 386 10.15 -11.99 -4.94
N GLU A 387 10.47 -12.43 -3.72
CA GLU A 387 9.70 -13.47 -3.02
C GLU A 387 8.39 -12.92 -2.44
N PHE A 388 8.30 -11.60 -2.23
CA PHE A 388 7.10 -10.97 -1.73
C PHE A 388 6.06 -10.79 -2.84
N SER A 389 4.83 -11.21 -2.56
CA SER A 389 3.71 -11.09 -3.49
C SER A 389 2.65 -10.13 -2.98
N VAL A 390 2.56 -8.95 -3.59
CA VAL A 390 1.49 -7.97 -3.29
C VAL A 390 0.09 -8.54 -3.59
N PHE A 391 -0.04 -9.42 -4.57
CA PHE A 391 -1.34 -10.00 -4.96
C PHE A 391 -1.88 -10.98 -3.91
N HIS A 392 -1.02 -11.52 -3.04
CA HIS A 392 -1.42 -12.44 -1.98
C HIS A 392 -1.96 -11.73 -0.73
N ILE A 393 -1.54 -10.50 -0.47
CA ILE A 393 -1.99 -9.75 0.71
C ILE A 393 -3.31 -9.02 0.47
N LEU A 394 -3.73 -8.80 -0.78
CA LEU A 394 -4.97 -8.10 -1.09
C LEU A 394 -6.18 -8.99 -0.76
N VAL A 395 -6.80 -8.71 0.38
CA VAL A 395 -7.95 -9.46 0.91
C VAL A 395 -9.26 -8.86 0.41
N VAL A 396 -10.31 -9.68 0.30
CA VAL A 396 -11.65 -9.20 -0.07
C VAL A 396 -12.22 -8.38 1.09
N ASP A 397 -12.67 -7.16 0.78
CA ASP A 397 -13.41 -6.34 1.74
C ASP A 397 -14.89 -6.51 1.42
N GLN A 398 -15.62 -7.29 2.22
CA GLN A 398 -17.00 -7.63 1.91
C GLN A 398 -17.93 -6.42 1.97
N LEU A 399 -17.68 -5.51 2.91
CA LEU A 399 -18.47 -4.29 3.08
C LEU A 399 -18.35 -3.42 1.83
N HIS A 400 -17.12 -3.07 1.44
CA HIS A 400 -16.90 -2.21 0.29
C HIS A 400 -17.17 -2.90 -1.06
N GLU A 401 -16.76 -4.16 -1.21
CA GLU A 401 -16.89 -4.84 -2.51
C GLU A 401 -18.29 -5.36 -2.79
N PHE A 402 -19.00 -5.91 -1.79
CA PHE A 402 -20.31 -6.52 -1.96
C PHE A 402 -21.46 -5.63 -1.50
N GLU A 403 -21.42 -5.15 -0.26
CA GLU A 403 -22.55 -4.44 0.35
C GLU A 403 -22.76 -3.05 -0.26
N LEU A 404 -21.67 -2.31 -0.52
CA LEU A 404 -21.71 -1.05 -1.26
C LEU A 404 -21.87 -1.22 -2.78
N GLY A 405 -21.93 -2.46 -3.28
CA GLY A 405 -22.27 -2.76 -4.67
C GLY A 405 -21.17 -2.49 -5.70
N VAL A 406 -19.91 -2.31 -5.28
CA VAL A 406 -18.77 -2.11 -6.20
C VAL A 406 -18.65 -3.25 -7.21
N TRP A 407 -18.89 -4.49 -6.80
CA TRP A 407 -18.92 -5.64 -7.70
C TRP A 407 -19.96 -5.52 -8.83
N LYS A 408 -21.08 -4.80 -8.61
CA LYS A 408 -22.11 -4.59 -9.64
C LYS A 408 -21.59 -3.71 -10.78
N ALA A 409 -20.67 -2.78 -10.50
CA ALA A 409 -20.04 -1.97 -11.54
C ALA A 409 -19.08 -2.79 -12.43
N LEU A 410 -18.66 -3.99 -11.98
CA LEU A 410 -17.75 -4.88 -12.71
C LEU A 410 -18.46 -5.80 -13.72
N LEU A 411 -19.77 -6.03 -13.55
CA LEU A 411 -20.62 -6.87 -14.41
C LEU A 411 -21.25 -6.07 -15.54
#